data_AF-A0A9Q5BXZ9-F1
#
_entry.id   AF-A0A9Q5BXZ9-F1
#
_cell.length_a   1.000
_cell.length_b   1.000
_cell.length_c   1.000
_cell.angle_alpha   90.00
_cell.angle_beta   90.00
_cell.angle_gamma   90.00
#
_symmetry.space_group_name_H-M   'P 1'
#
loop_
_entity.id
_entity.type
_entity.pdbx_description
1 polymer ?
#
loop_
_entity_poly.entity_id
_entity_poly.type
_entity_poly.pdbx_seq_one_letter_code
_entity_poly.pdbx_strand_id
1 'polypeptide(L)'
;MGSYRHGDSWQPVEIGATKGEFMRNNSPVQGIAYDKKRAHIYLAFNDYLFKVNRDGMVLANGRFHTGREFEGICVNNSHLYAELAQRPELLHQKIK
;
A
#
# COMPACT_ATOMS: atom_id res chain seq x y z
N MET A 1 -6.66 7.43 3.17
CA MET A 1 -7.80 7.87 2.35
C MET A 1 -8.94 8.27 3.28
N GLY A 2 -9.37 9.53 3.24
CA GLY A 2 -10.59 9.97 3.91
C GLY A 2 -11.62 10.30 2.84
N SER A 3 -12.69 9.53 2.76
CA SER A 3 -13.85 9.84 1.92
C SER A 3 -14.94 10.45 2.79
N TYR A 4 -15.43 11.61 2.40
CA TYR A 4 -16.77 12.05 2.78
C TYR A 4 -17.74 11.32 1.85
N ARG A 5 -18.61 10.47 2.42
CA ARG A 5 -19.69 9.84 1.63
C ARG A 5 -20.86 10.82 1.54
N HIS A 6 -21.19 11.25 0.32
CA HIS A 6 -22.49 11.82 -0.04
C HIS A 6 -23.12 10.88 -1.08
N GLY A 7 -23.97 9.94 -0.63
CA GLY A 7 -24.55 8.89 -1.47
C GLY A 7 -23.52 7.90 -2.03
N ASP A 8 -23.79 7.34 -3.21
CA ASP A 8 -22.93 6.35 -3.91
C ASP A 8 -21.75 6.98 -4.68
N SER A 9 -21.59 8.29 -4.56
CA SER A 9 -20.51 9.01 -5.24
C SER A 9 -19.26 9.10 -4.37
N TRP A 10 -18.11 8.82 -4.99
CA TRP A 10 -16.80 9.00 -4.38
C TRP A 10 -16.07 10.13 -5.11
N GLN A 11 -15.70 11.17 -4.36
CA GLN A 11 -14.89 12.26 -4.87
C GLN A 11 -13.45 12.08 -4.36
N PRO A 12 -12.49 11.70 -5.21
CA PRO A 12 -11.09 11.66 -4.84
C PRO A 12 -10.61 13.05 -4.45
N VAL A 13 -9.80 13.12 -3.40
CA VAL A 13 -8.94 14.28 -3.13
C VAL A 13 -7.51 13.79 -3.20
N GLU A 14 -6.71 14.41 -4.06
CA GLU A 14 -5.27 14.19 -4.05
C GLU A 14 -4.70 14.69 -2.73
N ILE A 15 -4.04 13.81 -2.00
CA ILE A 15 -3.46 14.13 -0.70
C ILE A 15 -1.94 14.26 -0.75
N GLY A 16 -1.31 13.94 -1.88
CA GLY A 16 0.14 13.89 -2.09
C GLY A 16 0.56 13.23 -3.41
N ALA A 17 1.74 13.61 -3.90
CA ALA A 17 2.39 13.03 -5.07
C ALA A 17 3.86 12.71 -4.79
N THR A 18 4.31 11.52 -5.17
CA THR A 18 5.68 11.04 -4.95
C THR A 18 6.58 11.42 -6.11
N LYS A 19 7.84 11.77 -5.84
CA LYS A 19 8.84 12.00 -6.90
C LYS A 19 9.66 10.73 -7.13
N GLY A 20 9.55 10.16 -8.33
CA GLY A 20 10.28 8.95 -8.74
C GLY A 20 9.53 7.65 -8.47
N GLU A 21 10.22 6.53 -8.66
CA GLU A 21 9.67 5.18 -8.58
C GLU A 21 9.98 4.52 -7.24
N PHE A 22 8.99 3.85 -6.64
CA PHE A 22 9.19 3.02 -5.45
C PHE A 22 9.91 1.71 -5.77
N MET A 23 9.55 1.09 -6.90
CA MET A 23 10.07 -0.20 -7.36
C MET A 23 10.45 -0.08 -8.84
N ARG A 24 11.71 -0.38 -9.18
CA ARG A 24 12.23 -0.30 -10.57
C ARG A 24 12.03 -1.58 -11.38
N ASN A 25 11.47 -2.61 -10.77
CA ASN A 25 11.27 -3.94 -11.38
C ASN A 25 9.81 -4.18 -11.79
N ASN A 26 9.00 -3.11 -11.90
CA ASN A 26 7.57 -3.18 -12.19
C ASN A 26 6.76 -4.06 -11.21
N SER A 27 7.25 -4.25 -9.97
CA SER A 27 6.46 -4.92 -8.93
C SER A 27 5.16 -4.13 -8.69
N PRO A 28 4.00 -4.78 -8.75
CA PRO A 28 2.72 -4.10 -8.53
C PRO A 28 2.54 -3.76 -7.06
N VAL A 29 1.74 -2.74 -6.78
CA VAL A 29 1.29 -2.49 -5.40
C VAL A 29 0.32 -3.61 -5.01
N GLN A 30 0.57 -4.26 -3.88
CA GLN A 30 -0.29 -5.33 -3.34
C GLN A 30 -1.06 -4.88 -2.09
N GLY A 31 -0.68 -3.75 -1.50
CA GLY A 31 -1.39 -3.23 -0.34
C GLY A 31 -1.19 -1.74 -0.13
N ILE A 32 -2.24 -1.08 0.36
CA ILE A 32 -2.23 0.32 0.77
C ILE A 32 -2.97 0.47 2.10
N ALA A 33 -2.33 1.16 3.06
CA ALA A 33 -2.95 1.49 4.33
C ALA A 33 -2.67 2.94 4.74
N TYR A 34 -3.58 3.56 5.49
CA TYR A 34 -3.43 4.92 5.98
C TYR A 34 -3.55 4.99 7.50
N ASP A 35 -2.49 5.44 8.15
CA ASP A 35 -2.50 5.74 9.58
C ASP A 35 -3.01 7.17 9.80
N LYS A 36 -4.29 7.28 10.20
CA LYS A 36 -4.92 8.58 10.48
C LYS A 36 -4.23 9.35 11.60
N LYS A 37 -3.69 8.68 12.62
CA LYS A 37 -3.09 9.32 13.79
C LYS A 37 -1.78 9.99 13.44
N ARG A 38 -0.99 9.36 12.56
CA ARG A 38 0.33 9.86 12.16
C ARG A 38 0.36 10.53 10.78
N ALA A 39 -0.76 10.53 10.07
CA ALA A 39 -0.88 11.00 8.69
C ALA A 39 0.16 10.35 7.74
N HIS A 40 0.38 9.03 7.90
CA HIS A 40 1.29 8.26 7.04
C HIS A 40 0.52 7.31 6.14
N ILE A 41 1.03 7.14 4.93
CA ILE A 41 0.59 6.15 3.95
C ILE A 41 1.62 5.01 3.96
N TYR A 42 1.15 3.77 3.99
CA TYR A 42 1.99 2.60 3.81
C TYR A 42 1.65 1.95 2.47
N LEU A 43 2.68 1.59 1.71
CA LEU A 43 2.57 0.90 0.42
C LEU A 43 3.36 -0.40 0.51
N ALA A 44 2.73 -1.51 0.09
CA ALA A 44 3.34 -2.83 0.07
C ALA A 44 3.55 -3.31 -1.38
N PHE A 45 4.75 -3.83 -1.65
CA PHE A 45 5.19 -4.37 -2.95
C PHE A 45 5.97 -5.66 -2.68
N ASN A 46 5.46 -6.82 -3.10
CA ASN A 46 6.01 -8.14 -2.79
C ASN A 46 6.29 -8.29 -1.29
N ASP A 47 7.54 -8.30 -0.88
CA ASP A 47 7.99 -8.36 0.51
C ASP A 47 8.55 -7.01 1.03
N TYR A 48 8.38 -5.93 0.28
CA TYR A 48 8.77 -4.57 0.64
C TYR A 48 7.61 -3.75 1.20
N LEU A 49 7.92 -2.93 2.20
CA LEU A 49 7.01 -1.93 2.75
C LEU A 49 7.67 -0.55 2.68
N PHE A 50 6.91 0.42 2.18
CA PHE A 50 7.29 1.82 2.18
C PHE A 50 6.35 2.59 3.11
N LYS A 51 6.93 3.48 3.91
CA LYS A 51 6.23 4.47 4.71
C LYS A 51 6.42 5.83 4.06
N VAL A 52 5.31 6.48 3.75
CA VAL A 52 5.25 7.75 3.02
C VAL A 52 4.48 8.77 3.85
N ASN A 53 4.92 10.03 3.86
CA ASN A 53 4.11 11.11 4.43
C ASN A 53 3.05 11.59 3.43
N ARG A 54 2.19 12.53 3.84
CA ARG A 54 1.18 13.11 2.94
C ARG A 54 1.79 13.89 1.78
N ASP A 55 2.99 14.44 1.92
CA ASP A 55 3.63 15.16 0.81
C ASP A 55 4.25 14.23 -0.25
N GLY A 56 4.08 12.91 -0.11
CA GLY A 56 4.63 11.92 -1.02
C GLY A 56 6.12 11.63 -0.81
N MET A 57 6.70 12.08 0.32
CA MET A 57 8.08 11.77 0.70
C MET A 57 8.17 10.39 1.37
N VAL A 58 9.08 9.56 0.88
CA VAL A 58 9.45 8.29 1.53
C VAL A 58 10.15 8.62 2.84
N LEU A 59 9.54 8.23 3.96
CA LEU A 59 10.12 8.39 5.30
C LEU A 59 10.99 7.20 5.69
N ALA A 60 10.59 6.00 5.29
CA ALA A 60 11.30 4.77 5.56
C ALA A 60 10.85 3.68 4.57
N ASN A 61 11.71 2.70 4.35
CA ASN A 61 11.35 1.47 3.65
C ASN A 61 12.12 0.29 4.24
N GLY A 62 11.64 -0.92 3.97
CA GLY A 62 12.32 -2.14 4.38
C GLY A 62 11.74 -3.37 3.70
N ARG A 63 12.56 -4.43 3.68
CA ARG A 63 12.21 -5.74 3.15
C ARG A 63 11.95 -6.71 4.30
N PHE A 64 10.87 -7.47 4.22
CA PHE A 64 10.46 -8.46 5.21
C PHE A 64 10.83 -9.86 4.72
N HIS A 65 11.75 -10.53 5.42
CA HIS A 65 12.21 -11.88 5.05
C HIS A 65 11.24 -12.96 5.55
N THR A 66 10.00 -12.94 5.08
CA THR A 66 8.96 -13.92 5.46
C THR A 66 8.96 -15.15 4.57
N GLY A 67 9.65 -15.10 3.42
CA GLY A 67 9.55 -16.09 2.35
C GLY A 67 8.21 -16.05 1.61
N ARG A 68 7.37 -15.04 1.87
CA ARG A 68 6.02 -14.84 1.33
C ARG A 68 5.84 -13.39 0.87
N GLU A 69 4.97 -13.17 -0.10
CA GLU A 69 4.59 -11.81 -0.55
C GLU A 69 3.39 -11.29 0.25
N PHE A 70 3.24 -9.97 0.30
CA PHE A 70 2.07 -9.30 0.85
C PHE A 70 0.86 -9.46 -0.09
N GLU A 71 -0.32 -9.71 0.47
CA GLU A 71 -1.60 -9.78 -0.26
C GLU A 71 -2.60 -8.70 0.19
N GLY A 72 -2.16 -7.85 1.10
CA GLY A 72 -2.95 -6.80 1.69
C GLY A 72 -2.31 -6.33 2.99
N ILE A 73 -2.53 -5.06 3.33
CA ILE A 73 -2.06 -4.47 4.57
C ILE A 73 -3.16 -3.63 5.21
N CYS A 74 -3.16 -3.54 6.53
CA CYS A 74 -4.00 -2.59 7.26
C CYS A 74 -3.23 -1.98 8.43
N VAL A 75 -3.67 -0.79 8.87
CA VAL A 75 -3.13 -0.15 10.07
C VAL A 75 -4.27 0.11 11.04
N ASN A 76 -4.11 -0.35 12.28
CA ASN A 76 -5.06 -0.09 13.36
C ASN A 76 -4.30 0.13 14.68
N ASN A 77 -4.66 1.16 15.45
CA ASN A 77 -4.08 1.44 16.77
C ASN A 77 -2.54 1.37 16.82
N SER A 78 -1.87 2.00 15.87
CA SER A 78 -0.39 2.00 15.72
C SER A 78 0.24 0.65 15.36
N HIS A 79 -0.55 -0.36 15.02
CA HIS A 79 -0.09 -1.66 14.54
C HIS A 79 -0.31 -1.76 13.03
N LEU A 80 0.66 -2.35 12.34
CA LEU A 80 0.55 -2.77 10.96
C LEU A 80 0.23 -4.27 10.95
N TYR A 81 -0.81 -4.64 10.20
CA TYR A 81 -1.13 -6.03 9.90
C TYR A 81 -0.91 -6.24 8.41
N ALA A 82 -0.44 -7.43 8.05
CA ALA A 82 -0.23 -7.81 6.67
C ALA A 82 -0.70 -9.25 6.48
N GLU A 83 -1.46 -9.47 5.42
CA GLU A 83 -1.73 -10.82 4.95
C GLU A 83 -0.56 -11.28 4.08
N LEU A 84 -0.10 -12.50 4.33
CA LEU A 84 1.02 -13.11 3.61
C LEU A 84 0.49 -14.24 2.74
N ALA A 85 0.90 -14.24 1.46
CA ALA A 85 0.46 -15.23 0.49
C ALA A 85 0.73 -16.66 0.97
N GLN A 86 -0.33 -17.47 1.06
CA GLN A 86 -0.21 -18.88 1.43
C GLN A 86 -0.29 -19.75 0.16
N ARG A 87 0.87 -20.06 -0.45
CA ARG A 87 1.01 -20.81 -1.73
C ARG A 87 0.25 -20.15 -2.91
N PRO A 88 0.95 -19.66 -3.95
CA PRO A 88 0.27 -18.96 -5.04
C PRO A 88 -0.52 -19.93 -5.93
N GLU A 89 -1.83 -19.75 -6.02
CA GLU A 89 -2.61 -20.14 -7.19
C GLU A 89 -2.70 -18.90 -8.09
N LEU A 90 -1.83 -18.82 -9.11
CA LEU A 90 -1.77 -17.67 -10.00
C LEU A 90 -2.85 -17.78 -11.08
N LEU A 91 -3.87 -16.92 -11.01
CA LEU A 91 -4.76 -16.69 -12.14
C LEU A 91 -4.15 -15.64 -13.07
N HIS A 92 -3.63 -16.08 -14.21
CA HIS A 92 -3.13 -15.19 -15.26
C HIS A 92 -4.17 -15.03 -16.36
N GLN A 93 -4.66 -13.80 -16.56
CA GLN A 93 -5.55 -13.49 -17.68
C GLN A 93 -5.16 -12.15 -18.31
N LYS A 94 -5.09 -12.12 -19.64
CA LYS A 94 -4.98 -10.87 -20.39
C LYS A 94 -6.34 -10.16 -20.34
N ILE A 95 -6.40 -9.03 -19.64
CA ILE A 95 -7.57 -8.13 -19.69
C ILE A 95 -7.52 -7.40 -21.05
N LYS A 96 -8.64 -7.39 -21.77
CA LYS A 96 -8.82 -6.66 -23.05
C LYS A 96 -9.45 -5.30 -22.81
#